data_AF-A0A3M1EZJ0-F1
#
_entry.id   AF-A0A3M1EZJ0-F1
#
_cell.length_a   1.000
_cell.length_b   1.000
_cell.length_c   1.000
_cell.angle_alpha   90.00
_cell.angle_beta   90.00
_cell.angle_gamma   90.00
#
_symmetry.space_group_name_H-M   'P 1'
#
loop_
_entity.id
_entity.type
_entity.pdbx_description
1 polymer ?
#
loop_
_entity_poly.entity_id
_entity_poly.type
_entity_poly.pdbx_seq_one_letter_code
_entity_poly.pdbx_strand_id
1 'polypeptide(L)'
;GIEVARLAGLPDIVIERAREILANLEKIEANIAKTSPSEIDRKQRRRIPRPRPVDPRQIPLFAPANDPIAETLRNVNLETLSPLEAFRILEELVKRAKGEAPS
;
A
#
# COMPACT_ATOMS: atom_id res chain seq x y z
N GLY A 1 9.71 7.71 10.79
CA GLY A 1 10.21 6.51 11.53
C GLY A 1 9.06 5.69 12.04
N ILE A 2 9.29 4.43 12.44
CA ILE A 2 8.23 3.51 12.94
C ILE A 2 7.43 4.16 14.09
N GLU A 3 8.09 4.91 14.97
CA GLU A 3 7.42 5.60 16.08
C GLU A 3 6.52 6.76 15.61
N VAL A 4 6.88 7.43 14.51
CA VAL A 4 6.03 8.47 13.90
C VAL A 4 4.82 7.85 13.21
N ALA A 5 4.96 6.63 12.66
CA ALA A 5 3.85 5.88 12.09
C ALA A 5 2.81 5.47 13.16
N ARG A 6 3.27 5.18 14.38
CA ARG A 6 2.39 5.00 15.55
C ARG A 6 1.56 6.26 15.84
N LEU A 7 2.23 7.41 15.90
CA LEU A 7 1.57 8.70 16.15
C LEU A 7 0.60 9.10 15.02
N ALA A 8 0.87 8.64 13.80
CA ALA A 8 -0.03 8.80 12.65
C ALA A 8 -1.22 7.83 12.66
N GLY A 9 -1.38 7.01 13.70
CA GLY A 9 -2.54 6.12 13.88
C GLY A 9 -2.50 4.85 13.03
N LEU A 10 -1.32 4.41 12.57
CA LEU A 10 -1.22 3.13 11.87
C LEU A 10 -1.55 1.96 12.82
N PRO A 11 -2.22 0.89 12.35
CA PRO A 11 -2.57 -0.26 13.17
C PRO A 11 -1.36 -0.95 13.80
N ASP A 12 -1.50 -1.44 15.04
CA ASP A 12 -0.40 -2.06 15.80
C ASP A 12 0.26 -3.24 15.07
N ILE A 13 -0.53 -4.04 14.34
CA ILE A 13 -0.03 -5.16 13.53
C ILE A 13 0.98 -4.71 12.46
N VAL A 14 0.85 -3.51 11.92
CA VAL A 14 1.77 -2.95 10.93
C VAL A 14 3.07 -2.53 11.60
N ILE A 15 2.96 -1.92 12.79
CA ILE A 15 4.12 -1.48 13.59
C ILE A 15 4.93 -2.69 14.04
N GLU A 16 4.25 -3.74 14.52
CA GLU A 16 4.88 -4.99 14.94
C GLU A 16 5.62 -5.66 13.77
N ARG A 17 4.97 -5.77 12.61
CA ARG A 17 5.60 -6.33 11.42
C ARG A 17 6.80 -5.51 10.93
N ALA A 18 6.70 -4.19 10.97
CA ALA A 18 7.81 -3.30 10.60
C ALA A 18 9.02 -3.48 11.53
N ARG A 19 8.79 -3.68 12.84
CA ARG A 19 9.86 -3.97 13.81
C ARG A 19 10.53 -5.31 13.55
N GLU A 20 9.77 -6.36 13.25
CA GLU A 20 10.34 -7.66 12.91
C GLU A 20 11.25 -7.59 11.67
N ILE A 21 10.82 -6.87 10.64
CA ILE A 21 11.60 -6.69 9.41
C ILE A 21 12.88 -5.92 9.72
N LEU A 22 12.78 -4.81 10.46
CA LEU A 22 13.92 -4.00 10.85
C LEU A 22 14.95 -4.83 11.65
N ALA A 23 14.50 -5.57 12.66
CA ALA A 23 15.38 -6.42 13.48
C ALA A 23 16.08 -7.51 12.65
N ASN A 24 15.45 -8.02 11.59
CA ASN A 24 16.08 -8.97 10.68
C ASN A 24 17.13 -8.31 9.78
N LEU A 25 16.87 -7.09 9.30
CA LEU A 25 17.83 -6.32 8.50
C LEU A 25 19.06 -5.93 9.32
N GLU A 26 18.88 -5.44 10.54
CA GLU A 26 19.99 -5.12 11.46
C GLU A 26 20.84 -6.36 11.78
N LYS A 27 20.21 -7.53 11.95
CA LYS A 27 20.94 -8.80 12.09
C LYS A 27 21.70 -9.16 10.83
N ILE A 28 21.15 -8.91 9.64
CA ILE A 28 21.84 -9.19 8.37
C ILE A 28 23.05 -8.28 8.24
N GLU A 29 22.89 -6.97 8.46
CA GLU A 29 23.97 -5.98 8.43
C GLU A 29 25.06 -6.29 9.45
N ALA A 30 24.69 -6.64 10.69
CA ALA A 30 25.64 -7.03 11.73
C ALA A 30 26.41 -8.32 11.39
N ASN A 31 25.81 -9.25 10.64
CA ASN A 31 26.48 -10.46 10.17
C ASN A 31 27.37 -10.20 8.96
N ILE A 32 26.98 -9.27 8.07
CA ILE A 32 27.78 -8.80 6.93
C ILE A 32 29.05 -8.10 7.44
N ALA A 33 28.93 -7.26 8.47
CA ALA A 33 30.08 -6.59 9.09
C ALA A 33 31.10 -7.56 9.73
N LYS A 34 30.72 -8.82 9.97
CA LYS A 34 31.54 -9.85 10.63
C LYS A 34 32.04 -10.96 9.69
N THR A 35 31.66 -10.93 8.40
CA THR A 35 31.93 -12.05 7.47
C THR A 35 32.66 -11.57 6.22
N SER A 36 33.65 -12.32 5.77
CA SER A 36 34.43 -12.05 4.55
C SER A 36 33.53 -11.99 3.29
N PRO A 37 33.83 -11.13 2.28
CA PRO A 37 32.96 -10.87 1.12
C PRO A 37 32.45 -12.11 0.35
N SER A 38 33.20 -13.21 0.36
CA SER A 38 32.94 -14.40 -0.45
C SER A 38 31.80 -15.30 0.06
N GLU A 39 31.38 -15.19 1.33
CA GLU A 39 30.30 -16.00 1.91
C GLU A 39 28.92 -15.30 1.90
N ILE A 40 28.92 -13.99 1.64
CA ILE A 40 27.75 -13.12 1.75
C ILE A 40 26.74 -13.40 0.62
N ASP A 41 27.22 -13.57 -0.60
CA ASP A 41 26.39 -13.80 -1.80
C ASP A 41 25.59 -15.10 -1.75
N ARG A 42 26.17 -16.16 -1.18
CA ARG A 42 25.52 -17.49 -1.11
C ARG A 42 24.44 -17.57 -0.04
N LYS A 43 24.57 -16.79 1.04
CA LYS A 43 23.61 -16.78 2.16
C LYS A 43 22.46 -15.80 1.95
N GLN A 44 22.70 -14.68 1.27
CA GLN A 44 21.65 -13.70 0.94
C GLN A 44 20.57 -14.30 0.03
N ARG A 45 20.95 -15.00 -1.05
CA ARG A 45 19.98 -15.60 -1.99
C ARG A 45 19.06 -16.66 -1.37
N ARG A 46 19.47 -17.30 -0.28
CA ARG A 46 18.68 -18.34 0.41
C ARG A 46 17.76 -17.79 1.51
N ARG A 47 17.91 -16.52 1.92
CA ARG A 47 17.23 -15.96 3.10
C ARG A 47 16.30 -14.78 2.82
N ILE A 48 16.21 -14.31 1.57
CA ILE A 48 15.14 -13.38 1.19
C ILE A 48 13.81 -14.14 1.38
N PRO A 49 12.93 -13.71 2.30
CA PRO A 49 11.64 -14.36 2.49
C PRO A 49 10.88 -14.24 1.18
N ARG A 50 10.56 -15.36 0.54
CA ARG A 50 9.63 -15.34 -0.60
C ARG A 50 8.32 -14.73 -0.09
N PRO A 51 7.69 -13.79 -0.82
CA PRO A 51 6.37 -13.30 -0.44
C PRO A 51 5.45 -14.52 -0.31
N ARG A 52 4.86 -14.69 0.88
CA ARG A 52 3.95 -15.83 1.12
C ARG A 52 2.74 -15.64 0.19
N PRO A 53 2.18 -16.72 -0.37
CA PRO A 53 0.89 -16.64 -1.04
C PRO A 53 -0.12 -16.08 -0.05
N VAL A 54 -0.83 -15.03 -0.47
CA VAL A 54 -1.85 -14.36 0.32
C VAL A 54 -2.97 -15.38 0.57
N ASP A 55 -3.29 -15.66 1.83
CA ASP A 55 -4.37 -16.58 2.17
C ASP A 55 -5.71 -15.96 1.69
N PRO A 56 -6.53 -16.66 0.89
CA PRO A 56 -7.79 -16.13 0.38
C PRO A 56 -8.82 -15.77 1.48
N ARG A 57 -8.56 -16.15 2.75
CA ARG A 57 -9.37 -15.76 3.91
C ARG A 57 -8.85 -14.51 4.63
N GLN A 58 -7.69 -13.98 4.25
CA GLN A 58 -7.19 -12.72 4.76
C GLN A 58 -7.84 -11.58 3.97
N ILE A 59 -8.75 -10.87 4.61
CA ILE A 59 -9.25 -9.59 4.10
C ILE A 59 -8.03 -8.70 3.92
N PRO A 60 -7.70 -8.24 2.69
CA PRO A 60 -6.62 -7.29 2.52
C PRO A 60 -6.96 -6.06 3.37
N LEU A 61 -6.17 -5.81 4.41
CA LEU A 61 -6.32 -4.67 5.32
C LEU A 61 -6.21 -3.34 4.56
N PHE A 62 -5.60 -3.40 3.37
CA PHE A 62 -5.53 -2.35 2.35
C PHE A 62 -6.20 -2.81 1.05
N ALA A 63 -7.37 -3.44 1.14
CA ALA A 63 -8.31 -3.29 0.04
C ALA A 63 -8.46 -1.78 -0.14
N PRO A 64 -8.31 -1.21 -1.35
CA PRO A 64 -8.73 0.17 -1.54
C PRO A 64 -10.15 0.24 -0.99
N ALA A 65 -10.36 1.04 0.06
CA ALA A 65 -11.72 1.40 0.43
C ALA A 65 -12.36 1.82 -0.89
N ASN A 66 -13.47 1.19 -1.26
CA ASN A 66 -14.12 1.48 -2.54
C ASN A 66 -14.45 2.96 -2.53
N ASP A 67 -13.53 3.75 -3.09
CA ASP A 67 -13.65 5.19 -3.19
C ASP A 67 -14.66 5.39 -4.33
N PRO A 68 -15.89 5.82 -4.02
CA PRO A 68 -16.94 5.94 -5.01
C PRO A 68 -16.56 6.91 -6.14
N ILE A 69 -15.66 7.88 -5.87
CA ILE A 69 -15.12 8.78 -6.88
C ILE A 69 -14.18 8.00 -7.80
N ALA A 70 -13.26 7.22 -7.23
CA ALA A 70 -12.33 6.41 -8.01
C ALA A 70 -13.04 5.35 -8.86
N GLU A 71 -14.12 4.75 -8.35
CA GLU A 71 -14.93 3.79 -9.11
C GLU A 71 -15.66 4.46 -10.28
N THR A 72 -16.25 5.63 -10.05
CA THR A 72 -16.89 6.42 -11.11
C THR A 72 -15.88 6.76 -12.21
N LEU A 73 -14.67 7.21 -11.84
CA LEU A 73 -13.60 7.54 -12.78
C LEU A 73 -13.13 6.34 -13.61
N ARG A 74 -13.09 5.13 -13.05
CA ARG A 74 -12.73 3.91 -13.80
C ARG A 74 -13.75 3.55 -14.88
N ASN A 75 -15.01 3.91 -14.68
CA ASN A 75 -16.10 3.58 -15.59
C ASN A 75 -16.32 4.64 -16.68
N VAL A 76 -15.62 5.77 -16.60
CA VAL A 76 -15.70 6.86 -17.59
C VAL A 76 -14.96 6.48 -18.87
N ASN A 77 -15.67 6.50 -20.00
CA ASN A 77 -15.07 6.37 -21.33
C ASN A 77 -14.93 7.75 -22.00
N LEU A 78 -13.70 8.25 -22.07
CA LEU A 78 -13.40 9.55 -22.67
C LEU A 78 -13.61 9.60 -24.18
N GLU A 79 -13.55 8.46 -24.88
CA GLU A 79 -13.68 8.42 -26.35
C GLU A 79 -15.12 8.65 -26.82
N THR A 80 -16.10 8.39 -25.96
CA THR A 80 -17.53 8.46 -26.29
C THR A 80 -18.26 9.62 -25.62
N LEU A 81 -17.60 10.33 -24.70
CA LEU A 81 -18.22 11.40 -23.92
C LEU A 81 -18.35 12.68 -24.74
N SER A 82 -19.55 13.26 -24.74
CA SER A 82 -19.71 14.64 -25.20
C SER A 82 -19.12 15.62 -24.17
N PRO A 83 -18.66 16.81 -24.60
CA PRO A 83 -18.15 17.83 -23.67
C PRO A 83 -19.14 18.20 -22.56
N LEU A 84 -20.45 18.19 -22.86
CA LEU A 84 -21.50 18.50 -21.89
C LEU A 84 -21.63 17.41 -20.81
N GLU A 85 -21.56 16.14 -21.22
CA GLU A 85 -21.61 15.01 -20.28
C GLU A 85 -20.36 14.94 -19.41
N ALA A 86 -19.18 15.19 -20.00
CA ALA A 86 -17.93 15.26 -19.25
C ALA A 86 -18.00 16.35 -18.15
N PHE A 87 -18.57 17.52 -18.46
CA PHE A 87 -18.73 18.60 -17.50
C PHE A 87 -19.72 18.24 -16.37
N ARG A 88 -20.82 17.56 -16.69
CA ARG A 88 -21.79 17.09 -15.68
C ARG A 88 -21.17 16.07 -14.73
N ILE A 89 -20.44 15.09 -15.26
CA ILE A 89 -19.72 14.09 -14.44
C ILE A 89 -18.72 14.80 -13.53
N LEU A 90 -17.95 15.75 -14.05
CA LEU A 90 -16.98 16.51 -13.26
C LEU A 90 -17.65 17.29 -12.13
N GLU A 91 -18.77 17.97 -12.40
CA GLU A 91 -19.52 18.71 -11.38
C GLU A 91 -19.99 17.77 -10.25
N GLU A 92 -20.51 16.61 -10.60
CA GLU A 92 -20.94 15.59 -9.64
C GLU A 92 -19.77 15.07 -8.78
N LEU A 93 -18.63 14.78 -9.40
CA LEU A 93 -17.43 14.34 -8.69
C LEU A 93 -16.91 15.40 -7.72
N VAL A 94 -16.95 16.68 -8.09
CA VAL A 94 -16.55 17.79 -7.22
C VAL A 94 -17.48 17.94 -6.01
N LYS A 95 -18.80 17.82 -6.20
CA LYS A 95 -19.78 17.85 -5.09
C LYS A 95 -19.55 16.71 -4.10
N ARG A 96 -19.37 15.48 -4.62
CA ARG A 96 -19.05 14.31 -3.80
C ARG A 96 -17.74 14.46 -3.04
N ALA A 97 -16.70 15.01 -3.67
CA ALA A 97 -15.41 15.27 -3.03
C ALA A 97 -15.49 16.31 -1.91
N LYS A 98 -16.43 17.25 -1.99
CA LYS A 98 -16.70 18.25 -0.95
C LYS A 98 -17.59 17.73 0.19
N GLY A 99 -18.14 16.52 0.07
CA GLY A 99 -19.07 15.95 1.04
C GLY A 99 -20.51 16.45 0.90
N GLU A 100 -20.84 17.10 -0.23
CA GLU A 100 -22.22 17.48 -0.55
C GLU A 100 -22.93 16.24 -1.11
N ALA A 101 -23.83 15.66 -0.32
CA ALA A 101 -24.59 14.49 -0.73
C ALA A 101 -25.48 14.80 -1.95
N PRO A 102 -25.64 13.85 -2.90
CA PRO A 102 -26.63 14.00 -3.95
C PRO A 102 -28.03 14.04 -3.34
N SER A 103 -28.82 15.05 -3.69
CA SER A 103 -30.24 15.16 -3.33
C SER A 103 -31.10 14.18 -4.12
#